data_AF-A0A257GTY9-F1
#
_entry.id   AF-A0A257GTY9-F1
#
_cell.length_a   1.000
_cell.length_b   1.000
_cell.length_c   1.000
_cell.angle_alpha   90.00
_cell.angle_beta   90.00
_cell.angle_gamma   90.00
#
_symmetry.space_group_name_H-M   'P 1'
#
loop_
_entity.id
_entity.type
_entity.pdbx_description
1 polymer ?
#
loop_
_entity_poly.entity_id
_entity_poly.type
_entity_poly.pdbx_seq_one_letter_code
_entity_poly.pdbx_strand_id
1 'polypeptide(L)'
;MSPPIEGSSTTLASDLHAEWRRVALAAFALMAWVVFLYRDTLTAMVTIWSRYETFTHGFLVPPIVCWLVWRQRERIESEMPQPMMGSLLIVGFVSFLWLLGDLAGINALAQFSFLMLIVLAAYAMLGWRVLKTVLFPVAFLFFCVTYWEFLLPQLMEWTANFTVVALRISGVPVYREGLQFVIPSGNWSVVEACSGVRYLISSITVGTLFAYLNYRSTKRRVLFVIVSI
;
A
#
# COMPACT_ATOMS: atom_id res chain seq x y z
N MET A 1 -19.43 13.48 -57.97
CA MET A 1 -19.71 14.26 -56.76
C MET A 1 -20.20 13.29 -55.69
N SER A 2 -19.29 12.62 -54.99
CA SER A 2 -19.60 11.73 -53.87
C SER A 2 -19.78 12.59 -52.59
N PRO A 3 -20.80 12.34 -51.75
CA PRO A 3 -21.01 13.12 -50.54
C PRO A 3 -19.94 12.80 -49.47
N PRO A 4 -19.67 13.73 -48.54
CA PRO A 4 -18.66 13.55 -47.50
C PRO A 4 -19.15 12.59 -46.40
N ILE A 5 -18.25 11.70 -45.97
CA ILE A 5 -18.46 10.66 -44.95
C ILE A 5 -18.30 11.26 -43.54
N GLU A 6 -19.08 12.29 -43.22
CA GLU A 6 -18.90 13.10 -42.00
C GLU A 6 -19.66 12.54 -40.77
N GLY A 7 -20.45 11.48 -40.96
CA GLY A 7 -21.32 10.90 -39.92
C GLY A 7 -20.78 9.70 -39.14
N SER A 8 -19.61 9.14 -39.48
CA SER A 8 -19.07 7.94 -38.81
C SER A 8 -18.20 8.24 -37.59
N SER A 9 -17.58 9.41 -37.52
CA SER A 9 -16.64 9.78 -36.44
C SER A 9 -17.36 10.19 -35.15
N THR A 10 -18.53 10.81 -35.24
CA THR A 10 -19.32 11.26 -34.09
C THR A 10 -20.05 10.13 -33.37
N THR A 11 -20.51 9.10 -34.09
CA THR A 11 -21.17 7.92 -33.51
C THR A 11 -20.19 7.00 -32.78
N LEU A 12 -19.03 6.74 -33.38
CA LEU A 12 -17.95 5.96 -32.76
C LEU A 12 -17.47 6.57 -31.44
N ALA A 13 -17.33 7.91 -31.38
CA ALA A 13 -16.93 8.60 -30.16
C ALA A 13 -18.00 8.48 -29.06
N SER A 14 -19.30 8.61 -29.39
CA SER A 14 -20.37 8.46 -28.40
C SER A 14 -20.50 7.04 -27.83
N ASP A 15 -20.25 6.02 -28.65
CA ASP A 15 -20.34 4.61 -28.24
C ASP A 15 -19.20 4.24 -27.27
N LEU A 16 -17.98 4.72 -27.54
CA LEU A 16 -16.80 4.56 -26.67
C LEU A 16 -17.02 5.15 -25.26
N HIS A 17 -17.61 6.35 -25.17
CA HIS A 17 -17.90 6.99 -23.87
C HIS A 17 -18.98 6.23 -23.09
N ALA A 18 -19.98 5.68 -23.78
CA ALA A 18 -21.04 4.89 -23.16
C ALA A 18 -20.55 3.52 -22.66
N GLU A 19 -19.60 2.89 -23.36
CA GLU A 19 -18.94 1.66 -22.90
C GLU A 19 -18.03 1.91 -21.70
N TRP A 20 -17.20 2.96 -21.74
CA TRP A 20 -16.37 3.36 -20.60
C TRP A 20 -17.18 3.65 -19.35
N ARG A 21 -18.31 4.36 -19.48
CA ARG A 21 -19.21 4.63 -18.34
C ARG A 21 -19.77 3.34 -17.75
N ARG A 22 -20.15 2.36 -18.58
CA ARG A 22 -20.65 1.06 -18.11
C ARG A 22 -19.56 0.27 -17.40
N VAL A 23 -18.35 0.20 -17.97
CA VAL A 23 -17.21 -0.49 -17.35
C VAL A 23 -16.81 0.20 -16.04
N ALA A 24 -16.76 1.52 -16.00
CA ALA A 24 -16.43 2.28 -14.79
C ALA A 24 -17.46 2.07 -13.67
N LEU A 25 -18.76 2.10 -14.00
CA LEU A 25 -19.83 1.82 -13.02
C LEU A 25 -19.76 0.39 -12.50
N ALA A 26 -19.53 -0.58 -13.39
CA ALA A 26 -19.39 -1.98 -12.98
C ALA A 26 -18.10 -2.20 -12.14
N ALA A 27 -17.00 -1.50 -12.44
CA ALA A 27 -15.78 -1.52 -11.65
C ALA A 27 -15.96 -0.91 -10.28
N PHE A 28 -16.66 0.22 -10.20
CA PHE A 28 -17.03 0.83 -8.94
C PHE A 28 -17.92 -0.11 -8.11
N ALA A 29 -18.93 -0.72 -8.72
CA ALA A 29 -19.83 -1.66 -8.05
C ALA A 29 -19.07 -2.91 -7.54
N LEU A 30 -18.18 -3.50 -8.35
CA LEU A 30 -17.37 -4.65 -7.94
C LEU A 30 -16.43 -4.29 -6.79
N MET A 31 -15.79 -3.13 -6.86
CA MET A 31 -14.88 -2.66 -5.82
C MET A 31 -15.64 -2.38 -4.51
N ALA A 32 -16.81 -1.75 -4.59
CA ALA A 32 -17.71 -1.57 -3.45
C ALA A 32 -18.17 -2.92 -2.86
N TRP A 33 -18.45 -3.91 -3.72
CA TRP A 33 -18.81 -5.25 -3.29
C TRP A 33 -17.68 -5.96 -2.53
N VAL A 34 -16.44 -5.88 -3.04
CA VAL A 34 -15.24 -6.39 -2.35
C VAL A 34 -15.08 -5.69 -0.99
N VAL A 35 -15.17 -4.36 -0.93
CA VAL A 35 -15.08 -3.62 0.33
C VAL A 35 -16.17 -4.04 1.31
N PHE A 36 -17.39 -4.28 0.83
CA PHE A 36 -18.51 -4.73 1.67
C PHE A 36 -18.29 -6.15 2.22
N LEU A 37 -17.82 -7.09 1.40
CA LEU A 37 -17.53 -8.46 1.81
C LEU A 37 -16.40 -8.54 2.84
N TYR A 38 -15.37 -7.71 2.67
CA TYR A 38 -14.16 -7.71 3.50
C TYR A 38 -14.13 -6.54 4.51
N ARG A 39 -15.30 -6.01 4.87
CA ARG A 39 -15.45 -4.84 5.74
C ARG A 39 -14.80 -5.02 7.12
N ASP A 40 -14.78 -6.25 7.63
CA ASP A 40 -14.24 -6.54 8.96
C ASP A 40 -12.70 -6.36 8.95
N THR A 41 -12.04 -6.81 7.87
CA THR A 41 -10.61 -6.54 7.64
C THR A 41 -10.34 -5.04 7.48
N LEU A 42 -11.15 -4.32 6.71
CA LEU A 42 -11.01 -2.88 6.56
C LEU A 42 -11.19 -2.15 7.92
N THR A 43 -12.17 -2.56 8.71
CA THR A 43 -12.42 -2.00 10.05
C THR A 43 -11.26 -2.29 10.99
N ALA A 44 -10.67 -3.49 10.92
CA ALA A 44 -9.47 -3.84 11.67
C ALA A 44 -8.28 -2.95 11.26
N MET A 45 -8.06 -2.72 9.97
CA MET A 45 -7.02 -1.79 9.47
C MET A 45 -7.22 -0.38 10.03
N VAL A 46 -8.41 0.19 9.87
CA VAL A 46 -8.75 1.53 10.38
C VAL A 46 -8.58 1.61 11.90
N THR A 47 -8.96 0.56 12.63
CA THR A 47 -8.80 0.49 14.08
C THR A 47 -7.31 0.55 14.44
N ILE A 48 -6.44 -0.22 13.76
CA ILE A 48 -5.00 -0.18 14.00
C ILE A 48 -4.44 1.22 13.72
N TRP A 49 -4.79 1.84 12.60
CA TRP A 49 -4.31 3.18 12.24
C TRP A 49 -4.75 4.25 13.24
N SER A 50 -5.92 4.09 13.86
CA SER A 50 -6.46 5.02 14.87
C SER A 50 -5.86 4.80 16.26
N ARG A 51 -5.51 3.56 16.62
CA ARG A 51 -4.99 3.22 17.95
C ARG A 51 -3.48 3.41 18.06
N TYR A 52 -2.75 3.22 16.97
CA TYR A 52 -1.30 3.24 16.97
C TYR A 52 -0.78 4.34 16.07
N GLU A 53 -0.14 5.34 16.68
CA GLU A 53 0.46 6.50 15.99
C GLU A 53 1.50 6.07 14.93
N THR A 54 2.14 4.92 15.12
CA THR A 54 3.10 4.33 14.16
C THR A 54 2.47 4.06 12.78
N PHE A 55 1.18 3.75 12.75
CA PHE A 55 0.47 3.36 11.52
C PHE A 55 -0.48 4.43 10.98
N THR A 56 -0.48 5.65 11.53
CA THR A 56 -1.36 6.74 11.09
C THR A 56 -1.16 7.12 9.62
N HIS A 57 0.03 6.89 9.06
CA HIS A 57 0.31 7.07 7.62
C HIS A 57 -0.64 6.26 6.72
N GLY A 58 -1.21 5.15 7.21
CA GLY A 58 -2.20 4.33 6.50
C GLY A 58 -3.44 5.11 6.08
N PHE A 59 -3.84 6.15 6.81
CA PHE A 59 -4.95 7.03 6.40
C PHE A 59 -4.61 7.92 5.19
N LEU A 60 -3.34 8.27 5.00
CA LEU A 60 -2.90 9.14 3.90
C LEU A 60 -2.70 8.38 2.60
N VAL A 61 -2.36 7.09 2.66
CA VAL A 61 -2.04 6.28 1.47
C VAL A 61 -3.24 6.19 0.50
N PRO A 62 -4.47 5.79 0.90
CA PRO A 62 -5.58 5.66 -0.05
C PRO A 62 -5.93 6.95 -0.80
N PRO A 63 -6.06 8.13 -0.14
CA PRO A 63 -6.25 9.40 -0.85
C PRO A 63 -5.15 9.71 -1.87
N ILE A 64 -3.88 9.45 -1.53
CA ILE A 64 -2.74 9.65 -2.43
C ILE A 64 -2.82 8.70 -3.62
N VAL A 65 -3.16 7.42 -3.41
CA VAL A 65 -3.36 6.46 -4.50
C VAL A 65 -4.49 6.91 -5.43
N CYS A 66 -5.63 7.34 -4.89
CA CYS A 66 -6.73 7.89 -5.67
C CYS A 66 -6.29 9.08 -6.53
N TRP A 67 -5.51 10.00 -5.95
CA TRP A 67 -4.95 11.14 -6.68
C TRP A 67 -3.94 10.71 -7.76
N LEU A 68 -3.08 9.74 -7.48
CA LEU A 68 -2.11 9.21 -8.45
C LEU A 68 -2.81 8.53 -9.64
N VAL A 69 -3.88 7.76 -9.38
CA VAL A 69 -4.71 7.16 -10.43
C VAL A 69 -5.41 8.24 -11.24
N TRP A 70 -6.00 9.25 -10.58
CA TRP A 70 -6.64 10.38 -11.26
C TRP A 70 -5.69 11.13 -12.19
N ARG A 71 -4.43 11.31 -11.78
CA ARG A 71 -3.40 11.94 -12.61
C ARG A 71 -3.08 11.16 -13.89
N GLN A 72 -3.35 9.86 -13.90
CA GLN A 72 -3.13 9.00 -15.05
C GLN A 72 -4.37 8.81 -15.93
N ARG A 73 -5.50 9.48 -15.65
CA ARG A 73 -6.78 9.29 -16.35
C ARG A 73 -6.67 9.34 -17.88
N GLU A 74 -5.91 10.30 -18.42
CA GLU A 74 -5.76 10.47 -19.88
C GLU A 74 -5.06 9.27 -20.53
N ARG A 75 -4.10 8.66 -19.82
CA ARG A 75 -3.43 7.42 -20.26
C ARG A 75 -4.34 6.21 -20.12
N ILE A 76 -5.15 6.17 -19.07
CA ILE A 76 -6.12 5.09 -18.84
C ILE A 76 -7.21 5.12 -19.92
N GLU A 77 -7.74 6.29 -20.24
CA GLU A 77 -8.76 6.51 -21.27
C GLU A 77 -8.25 6.16 -22.68
N SER A 78 -6.94 6.30 -22.93
CA SER A 78 -6.31 5.91 -24.20
C SER A 78 -6.16 4.39 -24.40
N GLU A 79 -6.32 3.60 -23.34
CA GLU A 79 -6.22 2.13 -23.37
C GLU A 79 -7.61 1.51 -23.40
N MET A 80 -7.90 0.61 -24.34
CA MET A 80 -9.21 -0.06 -24.38
C MET A 80 -9.35 -1.05 -23.21
N PRO A 81 -10.44 -1.00 -22.42
CA PRO A 81 -10.70 -1.99 -21.38
C PRO A 81 -10.81 -3.40 -21.97
N GLN A 82 -9.99 -4.32 -21.48
CA GLN A 82 -10.04 -5.72 -21.89
C GLN A 82 -10.39 -6.58 -20.66
N PRO A 83 -11.67 -6.90 -20.46
CA PRO A 83 -12.08 -7.75 -19.34
C PRO A 83 -11.44 -9.12 -19.50
N MET A 84 -10.76 -9.57 -18.45
CA MET A 84 -9.91 -10.75 -18.52
C MET A 84 -10.38 -11.79 -17.50
N MET A 85 -11.13 -12.78 -17.98
CA MET A 85 -11.75 -13.84 -17.14
C MET A 85 -10.73 -14.70 -16.39
N GLY A 86 -9.47 -14.72 -16.84
CA GLY A 86 -8.39 -15.48 -16.20
C GLY A 86 -8.03 -15.01 -14.78
N SER A 87 -8.51 -13.84 -14.37
CA SER A 87 -8.35 -13.35 -12.98
C SER A 87 -9.16 -14.17 -11.97
N LEU A 88 -10.20 -14.91 -12.38
CA LEU A 88 -11.11 -15.59 -11.46
C LEU A 88 -10.43 -16.67 -10.62
N LEU A 89 -9.51 -17.43 -11.22
CA LEU A 89 -8.71 -18.43 -10.50
C LEU A 89 -7.79 -17.76 -9.46
N ILE A 90 -7.19 -16.63 -9.82
CA ILE A 90 -6.30 -15.87 -8.93
C ILE A 90 -7.12 -15.26 -7.79
N VAL A 91 -8.31 -14.74 -8.07
CA VAL A 91 -9.24 -14.22 -7.05
C VAL A 91 -9.61 -15.33 -6.07
N GLY A 92 -9.98 -16.53 -6.55
CA GLY A 92 -10.29 -17.66 -5.67
C GLY A 92 -9.12 -18.05 -4.76
N PHE A 93 -7.89 -18.07 -5.30
CA PHE A 93 -6.69 -18.34 -4.52
C PHE A 93 -6.40 -17.26 -3.47
N VAL A 94 -6.50 -15.97 -3.83
CA VAL A 94 -6.26 -14.87 -2.90
C VAL A 94 -7.36 -14.80 -1.83
N SER A 95 -8.61 -15.05 -2.19
CA SER A 95 -9.71 -15.18 -1.22
C SER A 95 -9.48 -16.34 -0.25
N PHE A 96 -8.91 -17.46 -0.72
CA PHE A 96 -8.49 -18.55 0.16
C PHE A 96 -7.34 -18.16 1.08
N LEU A 97 -6.32 -17.43 0.58
CA LEU A 97 -5.24 -16.89 1.40
C LEU A 97 -5.74 -15.89 2.45
N TRP A 98 -6.73 -15.06 2.09
CA TRP A 98 -7.39 -14.18 3.05
C TRP A 98 -8.03 -14.99 4.17
N LEU A 99 -8.80 -16.04 3.82
CA LEU A 99 -9.46 -16.90 4.80
C LEU A 99 -8.45 -17.58 5.72
N LEU A 100 -7.32 -18.07 5.17
CA LEU A 100 -6.23 -18.61 5.98
C LEU A 100 -5.62 -17.57 6.92
N GLY A 101 -5.41 -16.34 6.46
CA GLY A 101 -4.90 -15.25 7.28
C GLY A 101 -5.84 -14.91 8.43
N ASP A 102 -7.14 -14.84 8.15
CA ASP A 102 -8.18 -14.56 9.13
C ASP A 102 -8.28 -15.70 10.18
N LEU A 103 -8.33 -16.96 9.73
CA LEU A 103 -8.38 -18.13 10.60
C LEU A 103 -7.11 -18.30 11.45
N ALA A 104 -5.94 -17.96 10.92
CA ALA A 104 -4.67 -18.05 11.63
C ALA A 104 -4.40 -16.82 12.53
N GLY A 105 -5.26 -15.79 12.50
CA GLY A 105 -5.03 -14.53 13.22
C GLY A 105 -3.84 -13.71 12.69
N ILE A 106 -3.41 -13.98 11.44
CA ILE A 106 -2.29 -13.27 10.81
C ILE A 106 -2.83 -12.04 10.08
N ASN A 107 -2.99 -10.94 10.82
CA ASN A 107 -3.53 -9.69 10.31
C ASN A 107 -2.84 -9.21 9.03
N ALA A 108 -1.50 -9.27 8.97
CA ALA A 108 -0.75 -8.84 7.78
C ALA A 108 -1.18 -9.63 6.54
N LEU A 109 -1.37 -10.95 6.64
CA LEU A 109 -1.78 -11.79 5.52
C LEU A 109 -3.21 -11.46 5.07
N ALA A 110 -4.15 -11.28 6.00
CA ALA A 110 -5.51 -10.88 5.67
C ALA A 110 -5.55 -9.49 4.99
N GLN A 111 -4.81 -8.51 5.51
CA GLN A 111 -4.73 -7.17 4.92
C GLN A 111 -4.08 -7.18 3.52
N PHE A 112 -2.99 -7.93 3.33
CA PHE A 112 -2.35 -8.10 2.02
C PHE A 112 -3.30 -8.72 1.00
N SER A 113 -4.00 -9.80 1.38
CA SER A 113 -4.98 -10.45 0.51
C SER A 113 -6.14 -9.53 0.17
N PHE A 114 -6.66 -8.76 1.13
CA PHE A 114 -7.72 -7.78 0.89
C PHE A 114 -7.30 -6.72 -0.14
N LEU A 115 -6.12 -6.11 0.01
CA LEU A 115 -5.62 -5.14 -0.98
C LEU A 115 -5.37 -5.81 -2.34
N MET A 116 -4.87 -7.05 -2.36
CA MET A 116 -4.72 -7.80 -3.61
C MET A 116 -6.06 -8.07 -4.30
N LEU A 117 -7.14 -8.32 -3.56
CA LEU A 117 -8.47 -8.49 -4.14
C LEU A 117 -8.99 -7.19 -4.78
N ILE A 118 -8.70 -6.03 -4.18
CA ILE A 118 -9.00 -4.72 -4.80
C ILE A 118 -8.25 -4.58 -6.13
N VAL A 119 -6.96 -4.92 -6.15
CA VAL A 119 -6.13 -4.86 -7.36
C VAL A 119 -6.60 -5.84 -8.42
N LEU A 120 -6.98 -7.05 -8.02
CA LEU A 120 -7.50 -8.08 -8.93
C LEU A 120 -8.88 -7.72 -9.48
N ALA A 121 -9.74 -7.07 -8.69
CA ALA A 121 -11.01 -6.54 -9.15
C ALA A 121 -10.79 -5.47 -10.23
N ALA A 122 -9.86 -4.53 -10.01
CA ALA A 122 -9.49 -3.54 -11.02
C ALA A 122 -8.89 -4.22 -12.28
N TYR A 123 -8.01 -5.20 -12.10
CA TYR A 123 -7.40 -5.97 -13.19
C TYR A 123 -8.42 -6.76 -14.02
N ALA A 124 -9.40 -7.40 -13.37
CA ALA A 124 -10.43 -8.19 -14.04
C ALA A 124 -11.25 -7.36 -15.04
N MET A 125 -11.39 -6.06 -14.77
CA MET A 125 -12.26 -5.16 -15.52
C MET A 125 -11.52 -4.27 -16.51
N LEU A 126 -10.38 -3.72 -16.09
CA LEU A 126 -9.58 -2.79 -16.88
C LEU A 126 -8.51 -3.52 -17.72
N GLY A 127 -8.15 -4.74 -17.33
CA GLY A 127 -7.15 -5.56 -18.00
C GLY A 127 -5.71 -5.20 -17.66
N TRP A 128 -4.78 -5.96 -18.27
CA TRP A 128 -3.35 -5.87 -17.97
C TRP A 128 -2.70 -4.55 -18.38
N ARG A 129 -3.18 -3.93 -19.46
CA ARG A 129 -2.60 -2.68 -19.99
C ARG A 129 -2.80 -1.52 -19.03
N VAL A 130 -4.03 -1.37 -18.52
CA VAL A 130 -4.34 -0.35 -17.51
C VAL A 130 -3.58 -0.63 -16.21
N LEU A 131 -3.52 -1.89 -15.76
CA LEU A 131 -2.79 -2.25 -14.54
C LEU A 131 -1.31 -1.87 -14.60
N LYS A 132 -0.66 -2.04 -15.77
CA LYS A 132 0.72 -1.59 -16.00
C LYS A 132 0.88 -0.09 -15.88
N THR A 133 -0.09 0.68 -16.37
CA THR A 133 -0.09 2.15 -16.26
C THR A 133 -0.14 2.58 -14.79
N VAL A 134 -1.03 1.95 -14.00
CA VAL A 134 -1.21 2.23 -12.56
C VAL A 134 -0.37 1.37 -11.63
N LEU A 135 0.68 0.71 -12.13
CA LEU A 135 1.49 -0.23 -11.34
C LEU A 135 2.10 0.44 -10.10
N PHE A 136 2.56 1.68 -10.22
CA PHE A 136 3.08 2.43 -9.08
C PHE A 136 1.99 2.79 -8.06
N PRO A 137 0.86 3.42 -8.42
CA PRO A 137 -0.26 3.63 -7.49
C PRO A 137 -0.68 2.33 -6.77
N VAL A 138 -0.75 1.22 -7.50
CA VAL A 138 -1.09 -0.09 -6.94
C VAL A 138 -0.03 -0.57 -5.94
N ALA A 139 1.25 -0.49 -6.30
CA ALA A 139 2.34 -0.83 -5.38
C ALA A 139 2.35 0.08 -4.14
N PHE A 140 2.06 1.37 -4.32
CA PHE A 140 1.98 2.34 -3.24
C PHE A 140 0.82 2.04 -2.29
N LEU A 141 -0.30 1.49 -2.77
CA LEU A 141 -1.42 1.08 -1.93
C LEU A 141 -1.00 0.06 -0.85
N PHE A 142 -0.03 -0.81 -1.14
CA PHE A 142 0.44 -1.80 -0.17
C PHE A 142 1.20 -1.21 1.03
N PHE A 143 1.64 0.06 0.97
CA PHE A 143 2.17 0.76 2.15
C PHE A 143 1.13 0.94 3.26
N CYS A 144 -0.15 0.79 2.92
CA CYS A 144 -1.27 0.85 3.86
C CYS A 144 -1.31 -0.37 4.83
N VAL A 145 -0.66 -1.47 4.45
CA VAL A 145 -0.63 -2.71 5.26
C VAL A 145 0.26 -2.54 6.48
N THR A 146 -0.21 -2.99 7.64
CA THR A 146 0.49 -2.85 8.92
C THR A 146 1.59 -3.90 9.12
N TYR A 147 2.25 -4.35 8.05
CA TYR A 147 3.30 -5.38 8.13
C TYR A 147 4.57 -4.89 8.83
N TRP A 148 4.74 -3.57 8.95
CA TRP A 148 5.89 -2.96 9.64
C TRP A 148 5.99 -3.34 11.11
N GLU A 149 4.92 -3.90 11.70
CA GLU A 149 4.92 -4.49 13.04
C GLU A 149 6.00 -5.57 13.22
N PHE A 150 6.30 -6.35 12.17
CA PHE A 150 7.36 -7.36 12.25
C PHE A 150 8.77 -6.76 12.34
N LEU A 151 8.96 -5.53 11.86
CA LEU A 151 10.26 -4.83 11.90
C LEU A 151 10.48 -4.12 13.24
N LEU A 152 9.40 -3.75 13.91
CA LEU A 152 9.40 -3.02 15.17
C LEU A 152 10.23 -3.69 16.29
N PRO A 153 10.08 -4.99 16.62
CA PRO A 153 10.87 -5.61 17.68
C PRO A 153 12.37 -5.64 17.36
N GLN A 154 12.74 -5.85 16.09
CA GLN A 154 14.13 -5.86 15.64
C GLN A 154 14.80 -4.50 15.82
N LEU A 155 14.11 -3.42 15.41
CA LEU A 155 14.60 -2.04 15.58
C LEU A 155 14.77 -1.67 17.07
N MET A 156 13.82 -2.08 17.91
CA MET A 156 13.91 -1.87 19.36
C MET A 156 15.10 -2.61 19.96
N GLU A 157 15.34 -3.85 19.55
CA GLU A 157 16.47 -4.63 20.04
C GLU A 157 17.82 -4.02 19.61
N TRP A 158 17.93 -3.55 18.37
CA TRP A 158 19.11 -2.83 17.89
C TRP A 158 19.35 -1.54 18.66
N THR A 159 18.29 -0.78 18.92
CA THR A 159 18.35 0.42 19.77
C THR A 159 18.85 0.06 21.18
N ALA A 160 18.31 -1.02 21.77
CA ALA A 160 18.72 -1.49 23.09
C ALA A 160 20.18 -1.94 23.14
N ASN A 161 20.65 -2.64 22.11
CA ASN A 161 22.05 -3.03 21.96
C ASN A 161 22.96 -1.80 21.92
N PHE A 162 22.61 -0.82 21.08
CA PHE A 162 23.36 0.42 20.96
C PHE A 162 23.42 1.19 22.28
N THR A 163 22.30 1.33 22.99
CA THR A 163 22.25 2.02 24.29
C THR A 163 23.15 1.34 25.33
N VAL A 164 23.14 0.00 25.42
CA VAL A 164 24.02 -0.73 26.34
C VAL A 164 25.49 -0.53 26.01
N VAL A 165 25.85 -0.59 24.72
CA VAL A 165 27.24 -0.35 24.28
C VAL A 165 27.67 1.06 24.64
N ALA A 166 26.84 2.07 24.36
CA ALA A 166 27.12 3.46 24.69
C ALA A 166 27.29 3.69 26.20
N LEU A 167 26.42 3.10 27.04
CA LEU A 167 26.51 3.18 28.50
C LEU A 167 27.77 2.52 29.05
N ARG A 168 28.16 1.36 28.51
CA ARG A 168 29.40 0.69 28.93
C ARG A 168 30.64 1.50 28.54
N ILE A 169 30.64 2.10 27.35
CA ILE A 169 31.72 2.98 26.90
C ILE A 169 31.84 4.23 27.78
N SER A 170 30.71 4.79 28.25
CA SER A 170 30.73 5.93 29.17
C SER A 170 31.08 5.57 30.62
N GLY A 171 31.33 4.29 30.91
CA GLY A 171 31.70 3.80 32.25
C GLY A 171 30.51 3.55 33.18
N VAL A 172 29.28 3.61 32.68
CA VAL A 172 28.07 3.32 33.48
C VAL A 172 27.81 1.81 33.49
N PRO A 173 27.81 1.15 34.65
CA PRO A 173 27.45 -0.26 34.74
C PRO A 173 25.97 -0.42 34.40
N VAL A 174 25.67 -1.34 33.48
CA VAL A 174 24.29 -1.60 33.02
C VAL A 174 24.02 -3.11 32.98
N TYR A 175 22.93 -3.50 33.63
CA TYR A 175 22.34 -4.82 33.50
C TYR A 175 21.14 -4.74 32.55
N ARG A 176 21.00 -5.70 31.63
CA ARG A 176 19.94 -5.71 30.62
C ARG A 176 19.19 -7.03 30.66
N GLU A 177 17.87 -6.94 30.66
CA GLU A 177 16.95 -8.07 30.49
C GLU A 177 15.91 -7.70 29.42
N GLY A 178 16.01 -8.32 28.23
CA GLY A 178 15.17 -7.97 27.09
C GLY A 178 15.34 -6.52 26.64
N LEU A 179 14.30 -5.69 26.78
CA LEU A 179 14.31 -4.26 26.47
C LEU A 179 14.42 -3.37 27.73
N GLN A 180 14.54 -3.99 28.91
CA GLN A 180 14.68 -3.31 30.20
C GLN A 180 16.15 -3.21 30.58
N PHE A 181 16.54 -2.08 31.15
CA PHE A 181 17.87 -1.81 31.67
C PHE A 181 17.78 -1.39 33.13
N VAL A 182 18.72 -1.88 33.93
CA VAL A 182 18.93 -1.46 35.30
C VAL A 182 20.29 -0.80 35.38
N ILE A 183 20.30 0.48 35.74
CA ILE A 183 21.50 1.28 35.97
C ILE A 183 21.42 1.90 37.37
N PRO A 184 22.54 2.40 37.95
CA PRO A 184 22.52 2.96 39.31
C PRO A 184 21.52 4.10 39.53
N SER A 185 21.18 4.84 38.47
CA SER A 185 20.20 5.93 38.52
C SER A 185 18.74 5.47 38.40
N GLY A 186 18.46 4.20 38.08
CA GLY A 186 17.11 3.66 37.99
C GLY A 186 16.91 2.63 36.88
N ASN A 187 15.64 2.29 36.64
CA ASN A 187 15.21 1.33 35.63
C ASN A 187 14.69 2.06 34.39
N TRP A 188 15.10 1.60 33.21
CA TRP A 188 14.77 2.19 31.92
C TRP A 188 14.29 1.13 30.95
N SER A 189 13.47 1.50 29.97
CA SER A 189 12.99 0.58 28.95
C SER A 189 13.00 1.22 27.56
N VAL A 190 13.33 0.43 26.54
CA VAL A 190 13.08 0.86 25.15
C VAL A 190 11.63 0.61 24.82
N VAL A 191 10.87 1.69 24.61
CA VAL A 191 9.49 1.65 24.12
C VAL A 191 9.46 1.96 22.62
N GLU A 192 8.34 1.69 21.95
CA GLU A 192 8.22 1.82 20.49
C GLU A 192 8.64 3.20 19.99
N ALA A 193 8.31 4.26 20.74
CA ALA A 193 8.65 5.64 20.42
C ALA A 193 10.17 5.89 20.34
N CYS A 194 10.98 5.07 21.01
CA CYS A 194 12.44 5.20 21.03
C CYS A 194 13.12 4.44 19.89
N SER A 195 12.41 3.59 19.14
CA SER A 195 12.98 2.74 18.08
C SER A 195 13.26 3.46 16.76
N GLY A 196 12.77 4.70 16.60
CA GLY A 196 12.84 5.43 15.32
C GLY A 196 11.95 4.88 14.20
N VAL A 197 11.20 3.79 14.44
CA VAL A 197 10.38 3.12 13.42
C VAL A 197 9.37 4.05 12.74
N ARG A 198 8.81 5.01 13.48
CA ARG A 198 7.84 5.99 12.95
C ARG A 198 8.46 6.91 11.90
N TYR A 199 9.69 7.36 12.17
CA TYR A 199 10.46 8.17 11.22
C TYR A 199 10.84 7.33 10.00
N LEU A 200 11.28 6.09 10.21
CA LEU A 200 11.61 5.17 9.12
C LEU A 200 10.43 4.96 8.16
N ILE A 201 9.26 4.58 8.70
CA ILE A 201 8.06 4.34 7.89
C ILE A 201 7.63 5.61 7.14
N SER A 202 7.65 6.76 7.81
CA SER A 202 7.27 8.05 7.21
C SER A 202 8.24 8.45 6.10
N SER A 203 9.55 8.36 6.34
CA SER A 203 10.58 8.66 5.36
C SER A 203 10.51 7.74 4.14
N ILE A 204 10.29 6.43 4.33
CA ILE A 204 10.14 5.51 3.20
C ILE A 204 8.87 5.82 2.39
N THR A 205 7.74 6.06 3.07
CA THR A 205 6.46 6.34 2.40
C THR A 205 6.52 7.62 1.59
N VAL A 206 6.96 8.72 2.21
CA VAL A 206 7.09 10.03 1.57
C VAL A 206 8.22 10.02 0.53
N GLY A 207 9.35 9.40 0.85
CA GLY A 207 10.50 9.27 -0.04
C GLY A 207 10.15 8.50 -1.33
N THR A 208 9.38 7.43 -1.21
CA THR A 208 8.90 6.64 -2.36
C THR A 208 7.96 7.46 -3.24
N LEU A 209 7.02 8.19 -2.63
CA LEU A 209 6.12 9.08 -3.34
C LEU A 209 6.89 10.20 -4.06
N PHE A 210 7.77 10.89 -3.35
CA PHE A 210 8.59 11.97 -3.90
C PHE A 210 9.47 11.48 -5.04
N ALA A 211 10.11 10.31 -4.86
CA ALA A 211 10.95 9.71 -5.87
C ALA A 211 10.18 9.43 -7.17
N TYR A 212 8.96 8.91 -7.06
CA TYR A 212 8.11 8.65 -8.21
C TYR A 212 7.71 9.92 -8.95
N LEU A 213 7.36 10.97 -8.20
CA LEU A 213 6.90 12.24 -8.76
C LEU A 213 8.01 13.03 -9.47
N ASN A 214 9.26 12.93 -8.98
CA ASN A 214 10.37 13.78 -9.45
C ASN A 214 11.33 13.04 -10.39
N TYR A 215 11.56 11.74 -10.20
CA TYR A 215 12.50 10.99 -11.03
C TYR A 215 11.79 10.17 -12.11
N ARG A 216 12.36 10.19 -13.32
CA ARG A 216 11.90 9.34 -14.44
C ARG A 216 12.54 7.95 -14.47
N SER A 217 13.76 7.81 -13.94
CA SER A 217 14.49 6.53 -13.95
C SER A 217 14.23 5.72 -12.67
N THR A 218 13.82 4.46 -12.82
CA THR A 218 13.62 3.53 -11.69
C THR A 218 14.87 3.37 -10.82
N LYS A 219 16.06 3.40 -11.42
CA LYS A 219 17.33 3.34 -10.68
C LYS A 219 17.49 4.54 -9.73
N ARG A 220 17.20 5.76 -10.23
CA ARG A 220 17.27 6.99 -9.42
C ARG A 220 16.19 7.01 -8.33
N ARG A 221 15.02 6.43 -8.62
CA ARG A 221 13.96 6.27 -7.61
C ARG A 221 14.42 5.41 -6.44
N VAL A 222 14.93 4.22 -6.74
CA VAL A 222 15.41 3.28 -5.71
C VAL A 222 16.59 3.89 -4.95
N LEU A 223 17.55 4.51 -5.64
CA LEU A 223 18.69 5.18 -5.00
C LEU A 223 18.24 6.29 -4.04
N PHE A 224 17.27 7.12 -4.45
CA PHE A 224 16.76 8.18 -3.59
C PHE A 224 16.08 7.62 -2.34
N VAL A 225 15.26 6.57 -2.48
CA VAL A 225 14.61 5.91 -1.33
C VAL A 225 15.66 5.34 -0.37
N ILE A 226 16.70 4.69 -0.89
CA ILE A 226 17.80 4.14 -0.06
C ILE A 226 18.53 5.26 0.70
N VAL A 227 18.80 6.40 0.06
CA VAL A 227 19.49 7.54 0.68
C VAL A 227 18.61 8.29 1.68
N SER A 228 17.28 8.18 1.54
CA SER A 228 16.32 8.84 2.45
C SER A 228 16.10 8.11 3.78
N ILE A 229 16.65 6.90 3.92
CA ILE A 229 16.61 6.05 5.12
C ILE A 229 17.93 6.22 5.87
#